data_AF-A0A953JZC7-F1
#
_entry.id   AF-A0A953JZC7-F1
#
_cell.length_a   1.000
_cell.length_b   1.000
_cell.length_c   1.000
_cell.angle_alpha   90.00
_cell.angle_beta   90.00
_cell.angle_gamma   90.00
#
_symmetry.space_group_name_H-M   'P 1'
#
loop_
_entity.id
_entity.type
_entity.pdbx_description
1 polymer ?
#
loop_
_entity_poly.entity_id
_entity_poly.type
_entity_poly.pdbx_seq_one_letter_code
_entity_poly.pdbx_strand_id
1 'polypeptide(L)'
;MSDTVANLVVLTAMTAIGGLALARAKPLITGTTLVAPWWWNVAALLALATCAATEQFTASPAPAWQAHLAYAAAAVTFCPWMAVLGAKRPQDVAWQFVVATLLVVLLLPSAEALLYRPQSPLELHAARAWFLWLLIALGLANALPTRDALRGALTAAAQVVLLAPQLPLLESQAQSPLLALALFTLALSAWPRTLRRRSTTPDWSALWREFRDAFGAMWALRVAERFNVAARMNDWPVNLRWSGFVSTEAPGAAPALSPAMQTNLLGLLRRFVSRPWIDARADCTSFTSDLD
;
A
#
# COMPACT_ATOMS: atom_id res chain seq x y z
N MET A 1 -1.29 -36.85 -6.95
CA MET A 1 -2.69 -36.43 -7.21
C MET A 1 -3.34 -35.78 -6.00
N SER A 2 -3.20 -36.34 -4.79
CA SER A 2 -3.73 -35.71 -3.55
C SER A 2 -3.19 -34.29 -3.30
N ASP A 3 -1.88 -34.09 -3.43
CA ASP A 3 -1.24 -32.80 -3.11
C ASP A 3 -1.61 -31.69 -4.11
N THR A 4 -1.70 -32.01 -5.40
CA THR A 4 -2.14 -31.06 -6.44
C THR A 4 -3.55 -30.57 -6.17
N VAL A 5 -4.47 -31.47 -5.81
CA VAL A 5 -5.85 -31.11 -5.48
C VAL A 5 -5.89 -30.22 -4.24
N ALA A 6 -5.13 -30.58 -3.20
CA ALA A 6 -5.03 -29.75 -1.98
C ALA A 6 -4.50 -28.34 -2.29
N ASN A 7 -3.44 -28.23 -3.08
CA ASN A 7 -2.86 -26.93 -3.47
C ASN A 7 -3.84 -26.09 -4.30
N LEU A 8 -4.59 -26.70 -5.22
CA LEU A 8 -5.61 -25.99 -6.01
C LEU A 8 -6.75 -25.46 -5.14
N VAL A 9 -7.17 -26.23 -4.12
CA VAL A 9 -8.15 -25.78 -3.13
C VAL A 9 -7.61 -24.59 -2.34
N VAL A 10 -6.37 -24.67 -1.84
CA VAL A 10 -5.71 -23.58 -1.11
C VAL A 10 -5.58 -22.33 -1.98
N LEU A 11 -5.08 -22.46 -3.22
CA LEU A 11 -4.95 -21.39 -4.19
C LEU A 11 -6.28 -20.66 -4.42
N THR A 12 -7.33 -21.43 -4.70
CA THR A 12 -8.68 -20.89 -4.97
C THR A 12 -9.22 -20.17 -3.74
N ALA A 13 -9.08 -20.78 -2.55
CA ALA A 13 -9.51 -20.18 -1.30
C ALA A 13 -8.77 -18.87 -1.00
N MET A 14 -7.44 -18.84 -1.13
CA MET A 14 -6.64 -17.62 -0.89
C MET A 14 -7.02 -16.51 -1.89
N THR A 15 -7.15 -16.84 -3.16
CA THR A 15 -7.55 -15.88 -4.19
C THR A 15 -8.95 -15.30 -3.91
N ALA A 16 -9.90 -16.15 -3.53
CA ALA A 16 -11.26 -15.73 -3.16
C ALA A 16 -11.26 -14.84 -1.90
N ILE A 17 -10.49 -15.20 -0.87
CA ILE A 17 -10.35 -14.40 0.36
C ILE A 17 -9.74 -13.03 0.05
N GLY A 18 -8.68 -12.98 -0.76
CA GLY A 18 -8.03 -11.73 -1.19
C GLY A 18 -8.97 -10.85 -2.00
N GLY A 19 -9.69 -11.43 -2.96
CA GLY A 19 -10.69 -10.73 -3.77
C GLY A 19 -11.83 -10.16 -2.92
N LEU A 20 -12.34 -10.94 -1.96
CA LEU A 20 -13.36 -10.50 -1.02
C LEU A 20 -12.86 -9.38 -0.10
N ALA A 21 -11.61 -9.45 0.37
CA ALA A 21 -11.00 -8.37 1.15
C ALA A 21 -10.90 -7.07 0.35
N LEU A 22 -10.50 -7.14 -0.93
CA LEU A 22 -10.46 -5.99 -1.83
C LEU A 22 -11.85 -5.43 -2.11
N ALA A 23 -12.84 -6.28 -2.36
CA ALA A 23 -14.23 -5.86 -2.54
C ALA A 23 -14.77 -5.13 -1.31
N ARG A 24 -14.44 -5.61 -0.10
CA ARG A 24 -14.82 -4.96 1.17
C ARG A 24 -14.07 -3.66 1.44
N ALA A 25 -12.83 -3.53 0.95
CA ALA A 25 -12.05 -2.30 1.09
C ALA A 25 -12.56 -1.18 0.16
N LYS A 26 -13.07 -1.53 -1.04
CA LYS A 26 -13.50 -0.58 -2.06
C LYS A 26 -14.42 0.54 -1.55
N PRO A 27 -15.55 0.27 -0.87
CA PRO A 27 -16.43 1.34 -0.38
C PRO A 27 -15.76 2.24 0.67
N LEU A 28 -14.77 1.73 1.41
CA LEU A 28 -14.08 2.48 2.47
C LEU A 28 -13.09 3.52 1.91
N ILE A 29 -12.60 3.28 0.69
CA ILE A 29 -11.64 4.14 -0.01
C ILE A 29 -12.29 4.98 -1.11
N THR A 30 -13.57 4.75 -1.43
CA THR A 30 -14.32 5.59 -2.37
C THR A 30 -14.27 7.06 -1.92
N GLY A 31 -13.96 7.97 -2.84
CA GLY A 31 -13.74 9.39 -2.55
C GLY A 31 -12.29 9.75 -2.22
N THR A 32 -11.42 8.77 -2.01
CA THR A 32 -9.97 9.00 -1.82
C THR A 32 -9.18 8.72 -3.10
N THR A 33 -7.93 9.18 -3.15
CA THR A 33 -6.98 8.84 -4.22
C THR A 33 -6.39 7.43 -4.07
N LEU A 34 -6.76 6.66 -3.04
CA LEU A 34 -6.34 5.26 -2.86
C LEU A 34 -7.03 4.28 -3.83
N VAL A 35 -7.97 4.76 -4.64
CA VAL A 35 -8.62 3.97 -5.69
C VAL A 35 -7.62 3.40 -6.69
N ALA A 36 -6.58 4.15 -7.06
CA ALA A 36 -5.55 3.65 -7.97
C ALA A 36 -4.66 2.56 -7.32
N PRO A 37 -4.09 2.76 -6.10
CA PRO A 37 -3.45 1.69 -5.34
C PRO A 37 -4.32 0.44 -5.17
N TRP A 38 -5.64 0.59 -5.03
CA TRP A 38 -6.55 -0.56 -4.94
C TRP A 38 -6.58 -1.39 -6.23
N TRP A 39 -6.63 -0.76 -7.41
CA TRP A 39 -6.55 -1.47 -8.69
C TRP A 39 -5.20 -2.19 -8.85
N TRP A 40 -4.10 -1.59 -8.41
CA TRP A 40 -2.82 -2.28 -8.39
C TRP A 40 -2.79 -3.47 -7.44
N ASN A 41 -3.53 -3.44 -6.31
CA ASN A 41 -3.66 -4.62 -5.45
C ASN A 41 -4.47 -5.74 -6.13
N VAL A 42 -5.49 -5.38 -6.92
CA VAL A 42 -6.22 -6.36 -7.76
C VAL A 42 -5.26 -6.99 -8.77
N ALA A 43 -4.48 -6.18 -9.49
CA ALA A 43 -3.49 -6.68 -10.44
C ALA A 43 -2.44 -7.59 -9.78
N ALA A 44 -1.92 -7.19 -8.60
CA ALA A 44 -0.97 -7.98 -7.83
C ALA A 44 -1.56 -9.33 -7.39
N LEU A 45 -2.78 -9.35 -6.85
CA LEU A 45 -3.45 -10.59 -6.45
C LEU A 45 -3.63 -11.54 -7.64
N LEU A 46 -4.07 -11.03 -8.79
CA LEU A 46 -4.27 -11.83 -10.00
C LEU A 46 -2.93 -12.37 -10.55
N ALA A 47 -1.87 -11.55 -10.54
CA ALA A 47 -0.54 -11.97 -10.98
C ALA A 47 0.02 -13.08 -10.07
N LEU A 48 -0.12 -12.95 -8.75
CA LEU A 48 0.29 -13.97 -7.78
C LEU A 48 -0.51 -15.27 -7.95
N ALA A 49 -1.84 -15.17 -8.07
CA ALA A 49 -2.70 -16.33 -8.28
C ALA A 49 -2.38 -17.05 -9.59
N THR A 50 -2.11 -16.30 -10.67
CA THR A 50 -1.70 -16.87 -11.96
C THR A 50 -0.36 -17.60 -11.82
N CYS A 51 0.64 -16.98 -11.20
CA CYS A 51 1.94 -17.60 -10.98
C CYS A 51 1.82 -18.90 -10.16
N ALA A 52 1.10 -18.86 -9.04
CA ALA A 52 0.89 -20.05 -8.20
C ALA A 52 0.05 -21.12 -8.88
N ALA A 53 -0.91 -20.76 -9.75
CA ALA A 53 -1.68 -21.71 -10.54
C ALA A 53 -0.80 -22.41 -11.57
N THR A 54 0.02 -21.66 -12.31
CA THR A 54 0.90 -22.25 -13.34
C THR A 54 1.85 -23.29 -12.77
N GLU A 55 2.36 -23.06 -11.56
CA GLU A 55 3.23 -24.02 -10.85
C GLU A 55 2.57 -25.38 -10.60
N GLN A 56 1.24 -25.43 -10.43
CA GLN A 56 0.53 -26.70 -10.20
C GLN A 56 0.39 -27.57 -11.46
N PHE A 57 0.53 -26.97 -12.64
CA PHE A 57 0.31 -27.63 -13.92
C PHE A 57 1.59 -27.83 -14.74
N THR A 58 2.72 -27.28 -14.29
CA THR A 58 4.03 -27.48 -14.92
C THR A 58 4.68 -28.79 -14.47
N ALA A 59 5.30 -29.49 -15.41
CA ALA A 59 6.10 -30.68 -15.11
C ALA A 59 7.34 -30.32 -14.27
N SER A 60 7.92 -31.33 -13.60
CA SER A 60 9.23 -31.23 -12.94
C SER A 60 10.29 -31.86 -13.85
N PRO A 61 11.40 -31.17 -14.18
CA PRO A 61 11.78 -29.83 -13.70
C PRO A 61 10.94 -28.69 -14.33
N ALA A 62 10.78 -27.63 -13.55
CA ALA A 62 10.08 -26.42 -13.95
C ALA A 62 10.70 -25.78 -15.22
N PRO A 63 9.88 -25.30 -16.17
CA PRO A 63 10.39 -24.60 -17.34
C PRO A 63 10.91 -23.20 -16.98
N ALA A 64 11.91 -22.71 -17.71
CA ALA A 64 12.58 -21.43 -17.42
C ALA A 64 11.61 -20.23 -17.35
N TRP A 65 10.57 -20.19 -18.19
CA TRP A 65 9.54 -19.13 -18.20
C TRP A 65 8.80 -18.98 -16.88
N GLN A 66 8.78 -20.01 -16.02
CA GLN A 66 8.10 -19.94 -14.73
C GLN A 66 8.79 -18.96 -13.77
N ALA A 67 10.12 -18.90 -13.77
CA ALA A 67 10.88 -17.92 -12.99
C ALA A 67 10.59 -16.48 -13.46
N HIS A 68 10.38 -16.29 -14.76
CA HIS A 68 9.99 -15.00 -15.34
C HIS A 68 8.59 -14.56 -14.89
N LEU A 69 7.63 -15.48 -14.78
CA LEU A 69 6.30 -15.19 -14.25
C LEU A 69 6.34 -14.88 -12.75
N ALA A 70 7.10 -15.62 -11.95
CA ALA A 70 7.28 -15.34 -10.52
C ALA A 70 7.87 -13.95 -10.29
N TYR A 71 8.90 -13.60 -11.06
CA TYR A 71 9.50 -12.28 -11.05
C TYR A 71 8.52 -11.18 -11.47
N ALA A 72 7.74 -11.41 -12.53
CA ALA A 72 6.73 -10.46 -12.99
C ALA A 72 5.63 -10.26 -11.94
N ALA A 73 5.13 -11.33 -11.33
CA ALA A 73 4.15 -11.26 -10.26
C ALA A 73 4.69 -10.47 -9.07
N ALA A 74 5.93 -10.72 -8.65
CA ALA A 74 6.59 -9.94 -7.61
C ALA A 74 6.71 -8.46 -7.98
N ALA A 75 7.09 -8.13 -9.22
CA ALA A 75 7.19 -6.75 -9.69
C ALA A 75 5.85 -5.99 -9.57
N VAL A 76 4.74 -6.63 -9.93
CA VAL A 76 3.39 -6.03 -9.79
C VAL A 76 3.03 -5.76 -8.33
N THR A 77 3.53 -6.54 -7.37
CA THR A 77 3.26 -6.30 -5.93
C THR A 77 3.90 -5.01 -5.39
N PHE A 78 4.85 -4.39 -6.09
CA PHE A 78 5.39 -3.08 -5.72
C PHE A 78 4.44 -1.93 -6.11
N CYS A 79 3.65 -2.11 -7.17
CA CYS A 79 2.81 -1.06 -7.74
C CYS A 79 1.82 -0.43 -6.75
N PRO A 80 1.13 -1.18 -5.85
CA PRO A 80 0.25 -0.59 -4.85
C PRO A 80 0.95 0.45 -3.97
N TRP A 81 2.14 0.12 -3.46
CA TRP A 81 2.91 1.00 -2.58
C TRP A 81 3.43 2.21 -3.32
N MET A 82 3.95 2.01 -4.54
CA MET A 82 4.45 3.10 -5.37
C MET A 82 3.30 4.05 -5.76
N ALA A 83 2.11 3.53 -6.04
CA ALA A 83 0.94 4.34 -6.33
C ALA A 83 0.51 5.21 -5.13
N VAL A 84 0.67 4.72 -3.89
CA VAL A 84 0.38 5.53 -2.68
C VAL A 84 1.32 6.73 -2.57
N LEU A 85 2.59 6.58 -2.93
CA LEU A 85 3.58 7.67 -2.85
C LEU A 85 3.24 8.89 -3.72
N GLY A 86 2.41 8.73 -4.75
CA GLY A 86 1.94 9.82 -5.59
C GLY A 86 0.44 10.09 -5.47
N ALA A 87 -0.20 9.69 -4.39
CA ALA A 87 -1.65 9.81 -4.20
C ALA A 87 -2.17 11.26 -4.01
N LYS A 88 -1.38 12.29 -4.32
CA LYS A 88 -1.77 13.70 -4.13
C LYS A 88 -2.36 14.29 -5.42
N ARG A 89 -3.57 14.84 -5.35
CA ARG A 89 -4.23 15.52 -6.48
C ARG A 89 -3.53 16.84 -6.86
N PRO A 90 -3.55 17.22 -8.16
CA PRO A 90 -4.05 16.45 -9.33
C PRO A 90 -3.00 15.48 -9.91
N GLN A 91 -1.88 15.26 -9.22
CA GLN A 91 -0.73 14.50 -9.72
C GLN A 91 -0.97 12.98 -9.67
N ASP A 92 -2.03 12.52 -9.01
CA ASP A 92 -2.32 11.11 -8.79
C ASP A 92 -2.59 10.34 -10.09
N VAL A 93 -3.20 10.99 -11.09
CA VAL A 93 -3.41 10.40 -12.42
C VAL A 93 -2.10 10.27 -13.18
N ALA A 94 -1.33 11.37 -13.30
CA ALA A 94 -0.03 11.38 -13.95
C ALA A 94 0.96 10.39 -13.30
N TRP A 95 0.86 10.24 -11.98
CA TRP A 95 1.69 9.31 -11.22
C TRP A 95 1.44 7.84 -11.57
N GLN A 96 0.24 7.45 -12.01
CA GLN A 96 0.00 6.07 -12.44
C GLN A 96 0.82 5.71 -13.68
N PHE A 97 1.13 6.69 -14.54
CA PHE A 97 2.09 6.47 -15.63
C PHE A 97 3.50 6.22 -15.10
N VAL A 98 3.93 6.95 -14.06
CA VAL A 98 5.23 6.69 -13.40
C VAL A 98 5.28 5.27 -12.83
N VAL A 99 4.21 4.81 -12.17
CA VAL A 99 4.12 3.44 -11.65
C VAL A 99 4.14 2.40 -12.77
N ALA A 100 3.42 2.64 -13.86
CA ALA A 100 3.41 1.76 -15.02
C ALA A 100 4.78 1.72 -15.72
N THR A 101 5.44 2.86 -15.89
CA THR A 101 6.80 2.94 -16.45
C THR A 101 7.80 2.23 -15.55
N LEU A 102 7.71 2.40 -14.23
CA LEU A 102 8.52 1.65 -13.28
C LEU A 102 8.30 0.14 -13.45
N LEU A 103 7.05 -0.31 -13.58
CA LEU A 103 6.74 -1.73 -13.82
C LEU A 103 7.39 -2.22 -15.13
N VAL A 104 7.32 -1.45 -16.22
CA VAL A 104 8.00 -1.81 -17.48
C VAL A 104 9.51 -1.92 -17.30
N VAL A 105 10.13 -0.97 -16.59
CA VAL A 105 11.57 -0.99 -16.30
C VAL A 105 11.95 -2.22 -15.47
N LEU A 106 11.11 -2.59 -14.49
CA LEU A 106 11.31 -3.80 -13.70
C LEU A 106 11.17 -5.05 -14.56
N LEU A 107 10.20 -5.12 -15.47
CA LEU A 107 9.96 -6.30 -16.32
C LEU A 107 10.97 -6.45 -17.47
N LEU A 108 11.69 -5.39 -17.83
CA LEU A 108 12.65 -5.38 -18.93
C LEU A 108 13.67 -6.54 -18.91
N PRO A 109 14.43 -6.82 -17.82
CA PRO A 109 15.33 -7.98 -17.77
C PRO A 109 14.64 -9.31 -18.09
N SER A 110 13.42 -9.48 -17.61
CA SER A 110 12.64 -10.69 -17.81
C SER A 110 12.23 -10.84 -19.28
N ALA A 111 11.79 -9.74 -19.90
CA ALA A 111 11.42 -9.70 -21.31
C ALA A 111 12.64 -9.92 -22.23
N GLU A 112 13.78 -9.30 -21.93
CA GLU A 112 15.04 -9.47 -22.68
C GLU A 112 15.51 -10.92 -22.64
N ALA A 113 15.51 -11.55 -21.46
CA ALA A 113 15.90 -12.93 -21.30
C ALA A 113 14.95 -13.89 -22.04
N LEU A 114 13.63 -13.70 -21.96
CA LEU A 114 12.68 -14.52 -22.71
C LEU A 114 12.84 -14.39 -24.24
N LEU A 115 13.14 -13.18 -24.72
CA LEU A 115 13.26 -12.92 -26.16
C LEU A 115 14.57 -13.46 -26.74
N TYR A 116 15.69 -13.26 -26.05
CA TYR A 116 17.02 -13.56 -26.57
C TYR A 116 17.60 -14.88 -26.04
N ARG A 117 17.16 -15.35 -24.87
CA ARG A 117 17.71 -16.52 -24.17
C ARG A 117 16.62 -17.31 -23.41
N PRO A 118 15.62 -17.87 -24.10
CA PRO A 118 14.42 -18.45 -23.48
C PRO A 118 14.69 -19.65 -22.56
N GLN A 119 15.88 -20.26 -22.62
CA GLN A 119 16.28 -21.41 -21.80
C GLN A 119 17.24 -21.01 -20.65
N SER A 120 17.70 -19.76 -20.61
CA SER A 120 18.63 -19.31 -19.57
C SER A 120 17.86 -18.92 -18.29
N PRO A 121 18.45 -19.15 -17.10
CA PRO A 121 17.87 -18.65 -15.87
C PRO A 121 17.81 -17.12 -15.88
N LEU A 122 16.86 -16.55 -15.13
CA LEU A 122 16.76 -15.11 -14.95
C LEU A 122 17.92 -14.60 -14.10
N GLU A 123 18.92 -14.03 -14.76
CA GLU A 123 20.05 -13.35 -14.11
C GLU A 123 19.77 -11.85 -14.04
N LEU A 124 19.81 -11.30 -12.82
CA LEU A 124 19.74 -9.86 -12.61
C LEU A 124 21.13 -9.31 -12.32
N HIS A 125 21.43 -8.16 -12.94
CA HIS A 125 22.59 -7.38 -12.55
C HIS A 125 22.46 -6.91 -11.09
N ALA A 126 23.57 -6.89 -10.35
CA ALA A 126 23.61 -6.59 -8.92
C ALA A 126 22.91 -5.27 -8.55
N ALA A 127 23.06 -4.21 -9.37
CA ALA A 127 22.38 -2.94 -9.10
C ALA A 127 20.85 -3.05 -9.17
N ARG A 128 20.30 -3.85 -10.11
CA ARG A 128 18.85 -4.10 -10.20
C ARG A 128 18.37 -4.92 -8.99
N ALA A 129 19.16 -5.89 -8.55
CA ALA A 129 18.87 -6.71 -7.39
C ALA A 129 18.80 -5.87 -6.10
N TRP A 130 19.76 -4.96 -5.89
CA TRP A 130 19.71 -3.99 -4.79
C TRP A 130 18.56 -2.98 -4.91
N PHE A 131 18.19 -2.60 -6.12
CA PHE A 131 17.03 -1.75 -6.35
C PHE A 131 15.72 -2.40 -5.87
N LEU A 132 15.58 -3.74 -5.99
CA LEU A 132 14.42 -4.46 -5.43
C LEU A 132 14.38 -4.36 -3.90
N TRP A 133 15.53 -4.47 -3.22
CA TRP A 133 15.61 -4.23 -1.77
C TRP A 133 15.16 -2.83 -1.38
N LEU A 134 15.56 -1.82 -2.16
CA LEU A 134 15.12 -0.44 -1.94
C LEU A 134 13.60 -0.31 -2.06
N LEU A 135 12.97 -0.97 -3.06
CA LEU A 135 11.52 -0.96 -3.24
C LEU A 135 10.78 -1.63 -2.07
N ILE A 136 11.27 -2.78 -1.61
CA ILE A 136 10.74 -3.48 -0.43
C ILE A 136 10.84 -2.57 0.80
N ALA A 137 12.03 -2.01 1.04
CA ALA A 137 12.28 -1.13 2.17
C ALA A 137 11.42 0.13 2.13
N LEU A 138 11.19 0.71 0.96
CA LEU A 138 10.36 1.91 0.79
C LEU A 138 8.88 1.62 1.12
N GLY A 139 8.33 0.49 0.66
CA GLY A 139 7.00 0.05 1.04
C GLY A 139 6.87 -0.18 2.56
N LEU A 140 7.86 -0.86 3.13
CA LEU A 140 7.91 -1.16 4.56
C LEU A 140 8.05 0.11 5.41
N ALA A 141 8.95 1.01 5.07
CA ALA A 141 9.16 2.28 5.78
C ALA A 141 7.92 3.18 5.75
N ASN A 142 7.11 3.10 4.70
CA ASN A 142 5.84 3.84 4.62
C ASN A 142 4.75 3.25 5.55
N ALA A 143 4.80 1.95 5.83
CA ALA A 143 3.80 1.22 6.61
C ALA A 143 4.18 1.03 8.09
N LEU A 144 5.46 0.82 8.41
CA LEU A 144 5.95 0.52 9.75
C LEU A 144 5.51 1.54 10.81
N PRO A 145 5.53 2.86 10.55
CA PRO A 145 5.14 3.83 11.57
C PRO A 145 3.61 3.91 11.81
N THR A 146 2.80 3.18 11.02
CA THR A 146 1.33 3.24 11.08
C THR A 146 0.72 1.97 11.67
N ARG A 147 -0.60 1.93 11.80
CA ARG A 147 -1.31 0.69 12.19
C ARG A 147 -1.24 -0.42 11.13
N ASP A 148 -0.84 -0.09 9.91
CA ASP A 148 -0.68 -1.03 8.79
C ASP A 148 0.70 -1.72 8.80
N ALA A 149 1.50 -1.58 9.87
CA ALA A 149 2.84 -2.19 9.99
C ALA A 149 2.85 -3.71 9.69
N LEU A 150 1.90 -4.46 10.27
CA LEU A 150 1.80 -5.91 10.03
C LEU A 150 1.49 -6.20 8.55
N ARG A 151 0.60 -5.43 7.94
CA ARG A 151 0.27 -5.58 6.51
C ARG A 151 1.49 -5.26 5.63
N GLY A 152 2.23 -4.21 5.96
CA GLY A 152 3.48 -3.86 5.30
C GLY A 152 4.51 -4.98 5.40
N ALA A 153 4.71 -5.52 6.61
CA ALA A 153 5.63 -6.63 6.87
C ALA A 153 5.23 -7.92 6.10
N LEU A 154 3.95 -8.29 6.09
CA LEU A 154 3.45 -9.45 5.34
C LEU A 154 3.62 -9.27 3.83
N THR A 155 3.41 -8.05 3.31
CA THR A 155 3.62 -7.76 1.88
C THR A 155 5.11 -7.83 1.52
N ALA A 156 5.98 -7.28 2.36
CA ALA A 156 7.42 -7.37 2.20
C ALA A 156 7.90 -8.84 2.26
N ALA A 157 7.36 -9.65 3.18
CA ALA A 157 7.66 -11.06 3.26
C ALA A 157 7.23 -11.82 1.98
N ALA A 158 6.04 -11.52 1.44
CA ALA A 158 5.58 -12.09 0.17
C ALA A 158 6.53 -11.74 -1.00
N GLN A 159 7.00 -10.49 -1.05
CA GLN A 159 7.98 -10.02 -2.04
C GLN A 159 9.31 -10.75 -1.91
N VAL A 160 9.83 -10.87 -0.69
CA VAL A 160 11.09 -11.58 -0.40
C VAL A 160 10.99 -13.05 -0.78
N VAL A 161 9.88 -13.72 -0.47
CA VAL A 161 9.67 -15.15 -0.83
C VAL A 161 9.70 -15.36 -2.35
N LEU A 162 9.10 -14.46 -3.14
CA LEU A 162 9.12 -14.59 -4.60
C LEU A 162 10.45 -14.20 -5.22
N LEU A 163 11.11 -13.18 -4.66
CA LEU A 163 12.36 -12.64 -5.19
C LEU A 163 13.59 -13.29 -4.57
N ALA A 164 13.45 -14.34 -3.75
CA ALA A 164 14.56 -14.91 -3.00
C ALA A 164 15.79 -15.24 -3.87
N PRO A 165 15.66 -15.86 -5.07
CA PRO A 165 16.81 -16.12 -5.95
C PRO A 165 17.41 -14.86 -6.60
N GLN A 166 16.67 -13.76 -6.63
CA GLN A 166 17.06 -12.50 -7.25
C GLN A 166 17.60 -11.47 -6.26
N LEU A 167 17.43 -11.70 -4.96
CA LEU A 167 17.84 -10.75 -3.92
C LEU A 167 19.24 -11.08 -3.43
N PRO A 168 20.15 -10.09 -3.39
CA PRO A 168 21.45 -10.30 -2.76
C PRO A 168 21.26 -10.59 -1.27
N LEU A 169 22.19 -11.34 -0.69
CA LEU A 169 22.18 -11.82 0.71
C LEU A 169 21.26 -13.02 1.00
N LEU A 170 20.46 -13.46 0.02
CA LEU A 170 19.68 -14.69 0.14
C LEU A 170 20.29 -15.76 -0.76
N GLU A 171 20.76 -16.86 -0.16
CA GLU A 171 21.31 -18.01 -0.90
C GLU A 171 20.22 -18.99 -1.35
N SER A 172 18.96 -18.72 -1.00
CA SER A 172 17.83 -19.61 -1.30
C SER A 172 17.45 -19.55 -2.78
N GLN A 173 17.52 -20.70 -3.44
CA GLN A 173 16.93 -20.90 -4.77
C GLN A 173 15.43 -21.22 -4.71
N ALA A 174 14.88 -21.48 -3.51
CA ALA A 174 13.48 -21.82 -3.35
C ALA A 174 12.60 -20.56 -3.46
N GLN A 175 11.76 -20.52 -4.48
CA GLN A 175 10.61 -19.63 -4.59
C GLN A 175 9.35 -20.44 -4.23
N SER A 176 8.42 -19.83 -3.49
CA SER A 176 7.11 -20.43 -3.25
C SER A 176 5.99 -19.44 -3.56
N PRO A 177 5.50 -19.43 -4.81
CA PRO A 177 4.35 -18.62 -5.21
C PRO A 177 3.12 -18.81 -4.32
N LEU A 178 2.85 -20.04 -3.88
CA LEU A 178 1.72 -20.32 -2.98
C LEU A 178 1.87 -19.67 -1.61
N LEU A 179 3.07 -19.72 -1.01
CA LEU A 179 3.36 -19.05 0.26
C LEU A 179 3.28 -17.52 0.12
N ALA A 180 3.83 -16.98 -0.97
CA ALA A 180 3.74 -15.54 -1.25
C ALA A 180 2.28 -15.08 -1.43
N LEU A 181 1.46 -15.85 -2.15
CA LEU A 181 0.02 -15.60 -2.28
C LEU A 181 -0.68 -15.64 -0.91
N ALA A 182 -0.35 -16.61 -0.06
CA ALA A 182 -0.93 -16.70 1.28
C ALA A 182 -0.56 -15.49 2.15
N LEU A 183 0.71 -15.09 2.17
CA LEU A 183 1.20 -13.90 2.90
C LEU A 183 0.54 -12.61 2.38
N PHE A 184 0.47 -12.44 1.06
CA PHE A 184 -0.16 -11.28 0.43
C PHE A 184 -1.67 -11.23 0.71
N THR A 185 -2.34 -12.37 0.63
CA THR A 185 -3.77 -12.50 0.97
C THR A 185 -4.03 -12.15 2.44
N LEU A 186 -3.18 -12.63 3.35
CA LEU A 186 -3.26 -12.28 4.76
C LEU A 186 -3.09 -10.77 4.97
N ALA A 187 -2.13 -10.15 4.27
CA ALA A 187 -1.92 -8.71 4.28
C ALA A 187 -3.18 -7.95 3.81
N LEU A 188 -3.79 -8.37 2.70
CA LEU A 188 -5.04 -7.78 2.18
C LEU A 188 -6.21 -7.96 3.15
N SER A 189 -6.32 -9.11 3.80
CA SER A 189 -7.40 -9.38 4.76
C SER A 189 -7.38 -8.47 5.99
N ALA A 190 -6.21 -7.94 6.35
CA ALA A 190 -6.06 -6.98 7.45
C ALA A 190 -6.53 -5.57 7.07
N TRP A 191 -6.51 -5.22 5.78
CA TRP A 191 -6.73 -3.85 5.31
C TRP A 191 -8.14 -3.29 5.60
N PRO A 192 -9.25 -4.02 5.36
CA PRO A 192 -10.57 -3.51 5.73
C PRO A 192 -10.71 -3.30 7.25
N ARG A 193 -10.01 -4.08 8.08
CA ARG A 193 -10.07 -3.95 9.54
C ARG A 193 -9.40 -2.66 10.01
N THR A 194 -8.27 -2.30 9.40
CA THR A 194 -7.57 -1.05 9.72
C THR A 194 -8.36 0.15 9.23
N LEU A 195 -9.01 0.06 8.06
CA LEU A 195 -9.89 1.11 7.53
C LEU A 195 -11.24 1.25 8.27
N ARG A 196 -11.74 0.18 8.92
CA ARG A 196 -13.04 0.19 9.62
C ARG A 196 -12.97 0.66 11.06
N ARG A 197 -11.80 0.72 11.69
CA ARG A 197 -11.63 1.24 13.06
C ARG A 197 -11.84 2.75 13.07
N ARG A 198 -13.08 3.17 12.89
CA ARG A 198 -13.54 4.54 13.07
C ARG A 198 -13.56 4.84 14.55
N SER A 199 -13.12 6.03 14.91
CA SER A 199 -13.47 6.58 16.21
C SER A 199 -14.99 6.75 16.26
N THR A 200 -15.63 6.28 17.33
CA THR A 200 -17.06 6.52 17.57
C THR A 200 -17.30 7.96 18.01
N THR A 201 -16.26 8.63 18.49
CA THR A 201 -16.29 10.05 18.81
C THR A 201 -15.67 10.85 17.66
N PRO A 202 -16.36 11.91 17.19
CA PRO A 202 -15.82 12.84 16.20
C PRO A 202 -14.66 13.60 16.83
N ASP A 203 -13.46 13.32 16.34
CA ASP A 203 -12.21 13.84 16.87
C ASP A 203 -11.28 14.12 15.69
N TRP A 204 -10.80 15.36 15.59
CA TRP A 204 -9.83 15.74 14.56
C TRP A 204 -8.54 14.92 14.65
N SER A 205 -8.14 14.48 15.84
CA SER A 205 -7.01 13.56 16.00
C SER A 205 -7.34 12.16 15.48
N ALA A 206 -8.59 11.72 15.54
CA ALA A 206 -9.02 10.47 14.93
C ALA A 206 -9.00 10.57 13.39
N LEU A 207 -9.55 11.65 12.83
CA LEU A 207 -9.47 11.94 11.39
C LEU A 207 -8.01 11.92 10.92
N TRP A 208 -7.12 12.56 11.66
CA TRP A 208 -5.69 12.57 11.40
C TRP A 208 -5.07 11.17 11.39
N ARG A 209 -5.33 10.36 12.42
CA ARG A 209 -4.82 8.98 12.52
C ARG A 209 -5.34 8.12 11.36
N GLU A 210 -6.60 8.26 11.00
CA GLU A 210 -7.19 7.54 9.86
C GLU A 210 -6.54 7.94 8.53
N PHE A 211 -6.31 9.24 8.30
CA PHE A 211 -5.57 9.71 7.13
C PHE A 211 -4.15 9.13 7.09
N ARG A 212 -3.42 9.23 8.21
CA ARG A 212 -2.05 8.71 8.35
C ARG A 212 -1.98 7.21 8.10
N ASP A 213 -2.89 6.45 8.69
CA ASP A 213 -2.92 4.99 8.54
C ASP A 213 -3.28 4.59 7.09
N ALA A 214 -4.13 5.36 6.40
CA ALA A 214 -4.53 5.09 5.02
C ALA A 214 -3.47 5.46 3.96
N PHE A 215 -2.75 6.56 4.15
CA PHE A 215 -1.76 7.08 3.18
C PHE A 215 -0.30 6.77 3.53
N GLY A 216 -0.05 6.26 4.73
CA GLY A 216 1.28 5.92 5.19
C GLY A 216 2.11 7.12 5.67
N ALA A 217 3.33 6.82 6.09
CA ALA A 217 4.14 7.77 6.82
C ALA A 217 4.68 8.93 5.98
N MET A 218 5.00 8.70 4.72
CA MET A 218 5.56 9.73 3.85
C MET A 218 4.60 10.92 3.67
N TRP A 219 3.32 10.65 3.49
CA TRP A 219 2.32 11.71 3.35
C TRP A 219 1.89 12.30 4.69
N ALA A 220 1.77 11.48 5.73
CA ALA A 220 1.49 11.98 7.06
C ALA A 220 2.55 12.99 7.51
N LEU A 221 3.84 12.67 7.43
CA LEU A 221 4.89 13.60 7.86
C LEU A 221 4.80 14.95 7.13
N ARG A 222 4.59 14.94 5.81
CA ARG A 222 4.45 16.16 5.00
C ARG A 222 3.23 16.99 5.38
N VAL A 223 2.09 16.36 5.70
CA VAL A 223 0.89 17.10 6.12
C VAL A 223 1.09 17.68 7.53
N ALA A 224 1.64 16.90 8.47
CA ALA A 224 1.93 17.36 9.82
C ALA A 224 2.90 18.55 9.82
N GLU A 225 3.97 18.47 9.03
CA GLU A 225 4.94 19.54 8.88
C GLU A 225 4.28 20.83 8.36
N ARG A 226 3.50 20.74 7.28
CA ARG A 226 2.81 21.91 6.70
C ARG A 226 1.81 22.54 7.67
N PHE A 227 1.06 21.72 8.40
CA PHE A 227 0.15 22.22 9.42
C PHE A 227 0.92 22.93 10.55
N ASN A 228 2.00 22.33 11.05
CA ASN A 228 2.79 22.90 12.14
C ASN A 228 3.54 24.18 11.73
N VAL A 229 3.97 24.30 10.46
CA VAL A 229 4.50 25.56 9.92
C VAL A 229 3.43 26.64 9.96
N ALA A 230 2.21 26.35 9.50
CA ALA A 230 1.11 27.31 9.56
C ALA A 230 0.74 27.68 10.99
N ALA A 231 0.73 26.70 11.92
CA ALA A 231 0.48 26.94 13.32
C ALA A 231 1.49 27.93 13.93
N ARG A 232 2.79 27.77 13.65
CA ARG A 232 3.82 28.72 14.12
C ARG A 232 3.69 30.10 13.48
N MET A 233 3.32 30.19 12.20
CA MET A 233 3.16 31.47 11.51
C MET A 233 1.94 32.28 11.99
N ASN A 234 0.95 31.61 12.60
CA ASN A 234 -0.29 32.23 13.07
C ASN A 234 -0.44 32.15 14.60
N ASP A 235 0.66 31.83 15.32
CA ASP A 235 0.69 31.67 16.77
C ASP A 235 -0.42 30.78 17.35
N TRP A 236 -0.75 29.70 16.64
CA TRP A 236 -1.74 28.72 17.09
C TRP A 236 -1.15 27.84 18.21
N PRO A 237 -1.81 27.71 19.38
CA PRO A 237 -1.28 26.98 20.53
C PRO A 237 -1.43 25.45 20.38
N VAL A 238 -1.20 24.92 19.18
CA VAL A 238 -1.39 23.51 18.85
C VAL A 238 -0.29 22.99 17.94
N ASN A 239 0.12 21.75 18.20
CA ASN A 239 1.01 20.99 17.31
C ASN A 239 0.33 19.68 16.90
N LEU A 240 0.36 19.38 15.61
CA LEU A 240 -0.02 18.10 15.05
C LEU A 240 1.15 17.12 15.17
N ARG A 241 1.06 16.20 16.13
CA ARG A 241 2.02 15.11 16.33
C ARG A 241 1.58 13.84 15.61
N TRP A 242 2.43 12.82 15.64
CA TRP A 242 2.13 11.51 15.07
C TRP A 242 0.83 10.90 15.60
N SER A 243 0.55 11.08 16.90
CA SER A 243 -0.63 10.52 17.59
C SER A 243 -1.90 11.38 17.49
N GLY A 244 -1.81 12.64 17.06
CA GLY A 244 -2.92 13.60 17.11
C GLY A 244 -2.48 15.01 17.42
N PHE A 245 -3.47 15.88 17.67
CA PHE A 245 -3.24 17.26 18.09
C PHE A 245 -2.88 17.32 19.58
N VAL A 246 -1.90 18.16 19.91
CA VAL A 246 -1.44 18.41 21.29
C VAL A 246 -1.34 19.90 21.52
N SER A 247 -1.87 20.40 22.65
CA SER A 247 -1.74 21.80 23.06
C SER A 247 -0.28 22.11 23.43
N THR A 248 0.21 23.27 23.01
CA THR A 248 1.54 23.79 23.41
C THR A 248 1.49 24.51 24.75
N GLU A 249 0.34 25.04 25.15
CA GLU A 249 0.16 25.79 26.39
C GLU A 249 -0.19 24.88 27.57
N ALA A 250 -0.97 23.83 27.31
CA ALA A 250 -1.42 22.87 28.32
C ALA A 250 -1.08 21.43 27.91
N PRO A 251 0.17 20.97 28.14
CA PRO A 251 0.59 19.61 27.82
C PRO A 251 -0.35 18.57 28.45
N GLY A 252 -0.94 17.71 27.63
CA GLY A 252 -1.84 16.63 28.07
C GLY A 252 -3.34 16.95 27.92
N ALA A 253 -3.71 18.22 27.72
CA ALA A 253 -5.09 18.58 27.37
C ALA A 253 -5.37 18.34 25.89
N ALA A 254 -6.57 17.84 25.56
CA ALA A 254 -7.04 17.75 24.18
C ALA A 254 -7.32 19.18 23.66
N PRO A 255 -6.60 19.66 22.64
CA PRO A 255 -6.79 21.02 22.15
C PRO A 255 -8.10 21.14 21.36
N ALA A 256 -8.86 22.18 21.64
CA ALA A 256 -9.97 22.58 20.78
C ALA A 256 -9.41 23.29 19.54
N LEU A 257 -9.68 22.77 18.35
CA LEU A 257 -9.23 23.39 17.10
C LEU A 257 -10.16 24.53 16.71
N SER A 258 -9.59 25.73 16.54
CA SER A 258 -10.34 26.87 16.02
C SER A 258 -10.79 26.66 14.57
N PRO A 259 -11.84 27.36 14.09
CA PRO A 259 -12.29 27.25 12.70
C PRO A 259 -11.20 27.48 11.65
N ALA A 260 -10.25 28.39 11.93
CA ALA A 260 -9.11 28.65 11.06
C ALA A 260 -8.16 27.44 10.95
N MET A 261 -7.86 26.79 12.09
CA MET A 261 -7.04 25.57 12.13
C MET A 261 -7.72 24.43 11.38
N GLN A 262 -9.03 24.25 11.60
CA GLN A 262 -9.82 23.23 10.91
C GLN A 262 -9.79 23.47 9.39
N THR A 263 -10.05 24.70 8.95
CA THR A 263 -10.00 25.09 7.53
C THR A 263 -8.64 24.81 6.90
N ASN A 264 -7.55 25.12 7.60
CA ASN A 264 -6.18 24.83 7.14
C ASN A 264 -5.96 23.32 6.96
N LEU A 265 -6.28 22.51 7.96
CA LEU A 265 -6.16 21.05 7.89
C LEU A 265 -6.98 20.48 6.74
N LEU A 266 -8.24 20.90 6.61
CA LEU A 266 -9.12 20.49 5.52
C LEU A 266 -8.54 20.84 4.16
N GLY A 267 -7.95 22.03 4.00
CA GLY A 267 -7.25 22.43 2.78
C GLY A 267 -6.09 21.50 2.42
N LEU A 268 -5.35 21.00 3.42
CA LEU A 268 -4.28 20.02 3.22
C LEU A 268 -4.82 18.64 2.82
N LEU A 269 -5.86 18.16 3.51
CA LEU A 269 -6.43 16.81 3.31
C LEU A 269 -7.24 16.67 2.02
N ARG A 270 -7.90 17.72 1.53
CA ARG A 270 -8.72 17.69 0.30
C ARG A 270 -7.95 17.27 -0.96
N ARG A 271 -6.62 17.35 -0.92
CA ARG A 271 -5.73 16.85 -1.98
C ARG A 271 -5.66 15.32 -2.05
N PHE A 272 -6.19 14.61 -1.06
CA PHE A 272 -6.14 13.16 -0.94
C PHE A 272 -7.53 12.54 -0.79
N VAL A 273 -8.40 13.22 -0.06
CA VAL A 273 -9.74 12.72 0.29
C VAL A 273 -10.83 13.68 -0.17
N SER A 274 -12.03 13.17 -0.45
CA SER A 274 -13.18 13.98 -0.81
C SER A 274 -13.80 14.63 0.42
N ARG A 275 -14.64 15.65 0.20
CA ARG A 275 -15.38 16.31 1.28
C ARG A 275 -16.34 15.34 2.01
N PRO A 276 -17.14 14.50 1.32
CA PRO A 276 -17.96 13.48 1.98
C PRO A 276 -17.15 12.49 2.83
N TRP A 277 -15.91 12.17 2.45
CA TRP A 277 -15.05 11.29 3.25
C TRP A 277 -14.68 11.92 4.59
N ILE A 278 -14.44 13.23 4.60
CA ILE A 278 -14.12 14.01 5.79
C ILE A 278 -15.37 14.18 6.66
N ASP A 279 -16.49 14.61 6.09
CA ASP A 279 -17.72 14.90 6.85
C ASP A 279 -18.30 13.64 7.51
N ALA A 280 -18.04 12.46 6.94
CA ALA A 280 -18.40 11.18 7.57
C ALA A 280 -17.55 10.83 8.82
N ARG A 281 -16.58 11.66 9.20
CA ARG A 281 -15.55 11.39 10.24
C ARG A 281 -15.32 12.56 11.19
N ALA A 282 -15.30 13.78 10.66
CA ALA A 282 -15.41 14.99 11.44
C ALA A 282 -16.91 15.31 11.53
N ASP A 283 -17.48 15.46 12.73
CA ASP A 283 -18.86 15.92 12.91
C ASP A 283 -19.02 17.35 12.35
N CYS A 284 -19.06 17.46 11.03
CA CYS A 284 -19.19 18.72 10.32
C CYS A 284 -20.67 19.08 10.08
N THR A 285 -21.63 18.31 10.59
CA THR A 285 -23.06 18.63 10.50
C THR A 285 -23.42 19.91 11.26
N SER A 286 -22.57 20.40 12.18
CA SER A 286 -22.77 21.68 12.87
C SER A 286 -22.23 22.90 12.13
N PHE A 287 -21.49 22.74 11.02
CA PHE A 287 -20.88 23.88 10.31
C PHE A 287 -21.68 24.35 9.07
N THR A 288 -22.73 23.62 8.70
CA THR A 288 -23.59 23.96 7.55
C THR A 288 -24.72 24.94 7.87
N SER A 289 -24.88 25.42 9.11
CA SER A 289 -25.91 26.44 9.41
C SER A 289 -25.46 27.88 9.28
N ASP A 290 -24.15 28.16 9.15
CA ASP A 290 -23.62 29.52 9.34
C ASP A 290 -22.97 30.13 8.08
N LEU A 291 -23.15 29.52 6.91
CA LEU A 291 -22.57 30.02 5.64
C LEU A 291 -23.59 30.16 4.49
N ASP A 292 -24.89 30.10 4.80
CA ASP A 292 -25.98 30.57 3.93
C ASP A 292 -26.55 31.88 4.49
#